data_AF-A0A353BVD6-F1
#
_entry.id   AF-A0A353BVD6-F1
#
_cell.length_a   1.000
_cell.length_b   1.000
_cell.length_c   1.000
_cell.angle_alpha   90.00
_cell.angle_beta   90.00
_cell.angle_gamma   90.00
#
_symmetry.space_group_name_H-M   'P 1'
#
loop_
_entity.id
_entity.type
_entity.pdbx_description
1 polymer ?
#
loop_
_entity_poly.entity_id
_entity_poly.type
_entity_poly.pdbx_seq_one_letter_code
_entity_poly.pdbx_strand_id
1 'polypeptide(L)'
;MLYNFIDLFRLESGDPKLPDLATDLEDAWRDWKHARAYFNNVTDPDLIDYAIYYMGATEKKYIYLLKRAREIGISIEGFKYRMNSRHG
;
A
#
# COMPACT_ATOMS: atom_id res chain seq x y z
N MET A 1 -6.05 22.10 10.93
CA MET A 1 -5.68 21.66 9.57
C MET A 1 -4.58 20.63 9.74
N LEU A 2 -4.90 19.33 9.77
CA LEU A 2 -3.90 18.28 9.93
C LEU A 2 -3.23 18.07 8.57
N TYR A 3 -1.90 18.27 8.51
CA TYR A 3 -1.12 18.02 7.30
C TYR A 3 -1.33 16.59 6.82
N ASN A 4 -1.46 16.40 5.50
CA ASN A 4 -1.51 15.07 4.90
C ASN A 4 -0.16 14.37 5.14
N PHE A 5 -0.16 13.05 5.34
CA PHE A 5 1.06 12.24 5.55
C PHE A 5 2.08 12.45 4.42
N ILE A 6 1.57 12.63 3.20
CA ILE A 6 2.34 12.98 2.00
C ILE A 6 3.09 14.30 2.19
N ASP A 7 2.45 15.30 2.79
CA ASP A 7 3.08 16.60 3.05
C ASP A 7 4.17 16.47 4.11
N LEU A 8 3.95 15.68 5.16
CA LEU A 8 4.95 15.47 6.21
C LEU A 8 6.21 14.79 5.67
N PHE A 9 6.02 13.74 4.86
CA PHE A 9 7.12 12.99 4.27
C PHE A 9 7.88 13.79 3.20
N ARG A 10 7.17 14.61 2.40
CA ARG A 10 7.77 15.56 1.46
C ARG A 10 8.64 16.59 2.17
N LEU A 11 8.20 17.10 3.32
CA LEU A 11 8.91 18.14 4.07
C LEU A 11 10.20 17.63 4.70
N GLU A 12 10.25 16.39 5.19
CA GLU A 12 11.47 15.80 5.76
C GLU A 12 12.54 15.47 4.73
N SER A 13 12.14 15.14 3.50
CA SER A 13 13.03 14.58 2.48
C SER A 13 13.49 15.57 1.41
N GLY A 14 12.73 16.65 1.18
CA GLY A 14 13.08 17.70 0.21
C GLY A 14 13.01 17.30 -1.26
N ASP A 15 12.69 16.03 -1.59
CA ASP A 15 12.57 15.56 -2.98
C ASP A 15 11.10 15.61 -3.47
N PRO A 16 10.80 16.42 -4.50
CA PRO A 16 9.44 16.60 -5.02
C PRO A 16 8.85 15.36 -5.71
N LYS A 17 9.63 14.28 -5.95
CA LYS A 17 9.13 13.01 -6.53
C LYS A 17 8.63 12.00 -5.47
N LEU A 18 8.99 12.18 -4.20
CA LEU A 18 8.54 11.35 -3.08
C LEU A 18 7.03 11.31 -2.80
N PRO A 19 6.25 12.40 -3.02
CA PRO A 19 4.81 12.40 -2.81
C PRO A 19 4.08 11.30 -3.58
N ASP A 20 4.52 11.05 -4.81
CA ASP A 20 3.90 10.07 -5.72
C ASP A 20 4.09 8.65 -5.19
N LEU A 21 5.33 8.29 -4.80
CA LEU A 21 5.62 6.93 -4.33
C LEU A 21 4.99 6.61 -2.97
N ALA A 22 4.94 7.57 -2.04
CA ALA A 22 4.32 7.35 -0.74
C ALA A 22 2.80 7.17 -0.86
N THR A 23 2.16 7.94 -1.74
CA THR A 23 0.73 7.81 -2.07
C THR A 23 0.46 6.47 -2.74
N ASP A 24 1.22 6.13 -3.78
CA ASP A 24 1.11 4.86 -4.50
C ASP A 24 1.26 3.66 -3.56
N LEU A 25 2.20 3.76 -2.60
CA LEU A 25 2.45 2.69 -1.63
C LEU A 25 1.29 2.53 -0.63
N GLU A 26 0.70 3.65 -0.17
CA GLU A 26 -0.49 3.64 0.67
C GLU A 26 -1.70 3.05 -0.07
N ASP A 27 -1.93 3.46 -1.31
CA ASP A 27 -3.03 2.94 -2.12
C ASP A 27 -2.83 1.46 -2.46
N ALA A 28 -1.62 1.03 -2.83
CA ALA A 28 -1.35 -0.38 -3.07
C ALA A 28 -1.51 -1.25 -1.82
N TRP A 29 -1.21 -0.73 -0.63
CA TRP A 29 -1.48 -1.43 0.63
C TRP A 29 -3.00 -1.58 0.87
N ARG A 30 -3.78 -0.52 0.63
CA ARG A 30 -5.24 -0.54 0.75
C ARG A 30 -5.87 -1.52 -0.24
N ASP A 31 -5.42 -1.49 -1.50
CA ASP A 31 -5.88 -2.40 -2.56
C ASP A 31 -5.60 -3.85 -2.19
N TRP A 32 -4.39 -4.16 -1.70
CA TRP A 32 -4.05 -5.51 -1.28
C TRP A 32 -4.89 -5.98 -0.08
N LYS A 33 -5.16 -5.10 0.90
CA LYS A 33 -6.06 -5.39 2.03
C LYS A 33 -7.48 -5.68 1.56
N HIS A 34 -8.00 -4.89 0.62
CA HIS A 34 -9.32 -5.13 0.02
C HIS A 34 -9.36 -6.43 -0.78
N ALA A 35 -8.34 -6.71 -1.60
CA ALA A 35 -8.27 -7.93 -2.39
C ALA A 35 -8.21 -9.18 -1.50
N ARG A 36 -7.46 -9.12 -0.39
CA ARG A 36 -7.44 -10.18 0.61
C ARG A 36 -8.79 -10.36 1.30
N ALA A 37 -9.48 -9.27 1.63
CA ALA A 37 -10.83 -9.34 2.19
C ALA A 37 -11.83 -9.94 1.18
N TYR A 38 -11.76 -9.54 -0.09
CA TYR A 38 -12.57 -10.11 -1.16
C TYR A 38 -12.34 -11.62 -1.32
N PHE A 39 -11.07 -12.05 -1.40
CA PHE A 39 -10.69 -13.46 -1.46
C PHE A 39 -11.22 -14.28 -0.27
N ASN A 40 -11.20 -13.71 0.94
CA ASN A 40 -11.70 -14.40 2.12
C ASN A 40 -13.23 -14.53 2.18
N ASN A 41 -13.97 -13.69 1.44
CA ASN A 41 -15.44 -13.63 1.51
C ASN A 41 -16.14 -14.09 0.23
N VAL A 42 -15.41 -14.31 -0.88
CA VAL A 42 -16.01 -14.79 -2.11
C VAL A 42 -16.51 -16.23 -1.94
N THR A 43 -17.77 -16.47 -2.30
CA THR A 43 -18.40 -17.80 -2.23
C THR A 43 -18.93 -18.27 -3.58
N ASP A 44 -19.01 -17.36 -4.56
CA ASP A 44 -19.40 -17.67 -5.93
C ASP A 44 -18.25 -18.45 -6.61
N PRO A 45 -18.48 -19.72 -7.03
CA PRO A 45 -17.47 -20.54 -7.70
C PRO A 45 -16.89 -19.88 -8.96
N ASP A 46 -17.70 -19.11 -9.70
CA ASP A 46 -17.27 -18.46 -10.95
C ASP A 46 -16.34 -17.26 -10.70
N LEU A 47 -16.25 -16.80 -9.45
CA LEU A 47 -15.42 -15.66 -9.04
C LEU A 47 -14.16 -16.06 -8.26
N ILE A 48 -13.97 -17.34 -7.93
CA ILE A 48 -12.81 -17.80 -7.15
C ILE A 48 -11.49 -17.52 -7.88
N ASP A 49 -11.41 -17.88 -9.17
CA ASP A 49 -10.19 -17.66 -9.96
C ASP A 49 -9.86 -16.17 -10.09
N TYR A 50 -10.89 -15.34 -10.27
CA TYR A 50 -10.74 -13.89 -10.26
C TYR A 50 -10.21 -13.40 -8.91
N ALA A 51 -10.74 -13.89 -7.78
CA ALA A 51 -10.30 -13.51 -6.45
C ALA A 51 -8.81 -13.87 -6.19
N ILE A 52 -8.39 -15.07 -6.62
CA ILE A 52 -7.00 -15.52 -6.55
C ILE A 52 -6.10 -14.58 -7.35
N TYR A 53 -6.48 -14.33 -8.61
CA TYR A 53 -5.72 -13.46 -9.50
C TYR A 53 -5.61 -12.03 -8.94
N TYR A 54 -6.73 -11.46 -8.50
CA TYR A 54 -6.81 -10.09 -7.98
C TYR A 54 -5.96 -9.91 -6.71
N MET A 55 -6.03 -10.87 -5.78
CA MET A 55 -5.18 -10.86 -4.57
C MET A 55 -3.69 -10.93 -4.94
N GLY A 56 -3.31 -11.81 -5.85
CA GLY A 56 -1.91 -11.93 -6.28
C GLY A 56 -1.39 -10.70 -7.05
N ALA A 57 -2.24 -10.06 -7.86
CA ALA A 57 -1.87 -8.87 -8.61
C ALA A 57 -1.62 -7.66 -7.69
N THR A 58 -2.52 -7.43 -6.73
CA THR A 58 -2.39 -6.34 -5.76
C THR A 58 -1.22 -6.55 -4.80
N GLU A 59 -0.98 -7.78 -4.36
CA GLU A 59 0.20 -8.13 -3.55
C GLU A 59 1.50 -7.84 -4.29
N LYS A 60 1.62 -8.26 -5.56
CA LYS A 60 2.80 -8.00 -6.38
C LYS A 60 3.07 -6.50 -6.56
N LYS A 61 2.02 -5.70 -6.82
CA LYS A 61 2.13 -4.24 -6.93
C LYS A 61 2.65 -3.62 -5.63
N TYR A 62 2.07 -4.02 -4.49
CA TYR A 62 2.50 -3.54 -3.17
C TYR A 62 3.97 -3.90 -2.87
N ILE A 63 4.37 -5.15 -3.11
CA ILE A 63 5.77 -5.59 -2.92
C ILE A 63 6.74 -4.82 -3.82
N TYR A 64 6.36 -4.55 -5.06
CA TYR A 64 7.17 -3.76 -5.98
C TYR A 64 7.40 -2.33 -5.47
N LEU A 65 6.35 -1.66 -4.99
CA LEU A 65 6.44 -0.31 -4.45
C LEU A 65 7.24 -0.29 -3.14
N LEU A 66 7.14 -1.30 -2.29
CA LEU A 66 8.00 -1.43 -1.10
C LEU A 66 9.49 -1.51 -1.48
N LYS A 67 9.84 -2.23 -2.55
CA LYS A 67 11.22 -2.31 -3.03
C LYS A 67 11.70 -0.92 -3.50
N ARG A 68 10.90 -0.22 -4.30
CA ARG A 68 11.21 1.16 -4.73
C ARG A 68 11.36 2.13 -3.57
N ALA A 69 10.49 2.02 -2.57
CA ALA A 69 10.52 2.86 -1.39
C ALA A 69 11.85 2.69 -0.63
N ARG A 70 12.32 1.44 -0.51
CA ARG A 70 13.63 1.13 0.09
C ARG A 70 14.79 1.73 -0.69
N GLU A 71 14.75 1.68 -2.02
CA GLU A 71 15.79 2.23 -2.90
C GLU A 71 15.99 3.74 -2.71
N ILE A 72 14.94 4.46 -2.33
CA ILE A 72 14.98 5.92 -2.08
C ILE A 72 15.01 6.30 -0.59
N GLY A 73 15.27 5.34 0.30
CA GLY A 73 15.48 5.59 1.72
C GLY A 73 14.22 5.66 2.59
N ILE A 74 13.05 5.28 2.07
CA ILE A 74 11.83 5.17 2.89
C ILE A 74 11.92 3.94 3.80
N SER A 75 11.73 4.16 5.10
CA SER A 75 11.64 3.07 6.08
C SER A 75 10.34 2.27 5.92
N ILE A 76 10.48 1.03 5.44
CA ILE A 76 9.38 0.07 5.33
C ILE A 76 8.77 -0.24 6.70
N GLU A 77 9.59 -0.32 7.74
CA GLU A 77 9.11 -0.67 9.09
C GLU A 77 8.24 0.45 9.67
N GLY A 78 8.69 1.70 9.53
CA GLY A 78 7.91 2.86 9.92
C GLY A 78 6.60 2.96 9.12
N PHE A 79 6.62 2.63 7.84
CA PHE A 79 5.41 2.55 7.02
C PHE A 79 4.43 1.48 7.55
N LYS A 80 4.90 0.23 7.73
CA LYS A 80 4.06 -0.89 8.20
C LYS A 80 3.45 -0.62 9.57
N TYR A 81 4.24 -0.12 10.52
CA TYR A 81 3.77 0.25 11.85
C TYR A 81 2.62 1.26 11.75
N ARG A 82 2.82 2.36 11.02
CA ARG A 82 1.80 3.42 10.88
C ARG A 82 0.52 2.95 10.19
N MET A 83 0.61 2.09 9.17
CA MET A 83 -0.57 1.56 8.47
C MET A 83 -1.38 0.59 9.36
N ASN A 84 -0.71 -0.19 10.20
CA ASN A 84 -1.35 -1.07 11.16
C ASN A 84 -1.98 -0.29 12.34
N SER A 85 -1.42 0.85 12.74
CA SER A 85 -1.94 1.68 13.84
C SER A 85 -3.15 2.57 13.48
N ARG A 86 -3.42 2.80 12.19
CA ARG A 86 -4.54 3.65 11.72
C ARG A 86 -5.92 2.96 11.71
N HIS A 87 -5.98 1.65 11.96
CA HIS A 87 -7.21 0.85 11.88
C HIS A 87 -7.50 0.09 13.20
N GLY A 88 -7.19 0.72 14.34
CA GLY A 88 -7.64 0.30 15.67
C GLY A 88 -8.95 0.96 16.05
#